data_AF-A0A820GG94-F1
#
_entry.id   AF-A0A820GG94-F1
#
_cell.length_a   1.000
_cell.length_b   1.000
_cell.length_c   1.000
_cell.angle_alpha   90.00
_cell.angle_beta   90.00
_cell.angle_gamma   90.00
#
_symmetry.space_group_name_H-M   'P 1'
#
loop_
_entity.id
_entity.type
_entity.pdbx_description
1 polymer ?
#
loop_
_entity_poly.entity_id
_entity_poly.type
_entity_poly.pdbx_seq_one_letter_code
_entity_poly.pdbx_strand_id
1 'polypeptide(L)'
;DTDFYVVYKKLPPKTAVTIRLFERNEFYTCHGDDALFIARELLHSTNALKYWKTSDTNKPLETIYISNKQFEDILRKLLLVKQYRVEVWKKAQKASNEWSLAYHGSPGNLTQFEDILYASSSTAQESSGVLACKLATENGVTVIGLALIDVQTLTIKMCEVTVSNHYSNLE
;
A
#
# COMPACT_ATOMS: atom_id res chain seq x y z
N ASP A 1 13.10 -18.15 10.86
CA ASP A 1 12.32 -18.55 9.68
C ASP A 1 13.22 -18.39 8.46
N THR A 2 14.20 -19.30 8.32
CA THR A 2 15.24 -19.21 7.29
C THR A 2 14.65 -19.40 5.88
N ASP A 3 13.60 -20.22 5.79
CA ASP A 3 12.90 -20.50 4.54
C ASP A 3 12.15 -19.27 4.02
N PHE A 4 11.55 -18.47 4.91
CA PHE A 4 10.92 -17.21 4.51
C PHE A 4 11.90 -16.24 3.85
N TYR A 5 13.14 -16.13 4.36
CA TYR A 5 14.12 -15.19 3.83
C TYR A 5 14.43 -15.44 2.34
N VAL A 6 14.52 -16.71 1.95
CA VAL A 6 14.76 -17.11 0.55
C VAL A 6 13.61 -16.65 -0.35
N VAL A 7 12.36 -16.73 0.14
CA VAL A 7 11.18 -16.27 -0.61
C VAL A 7 11.10 -14.75 -0.63
N TYR A 8 11.36 -14.10 0.50
CA TYR A 8 11.39 -12.64 0.62
C TYR A 8 12.33 -11.98 -0.39
N LYS A 9 13.54 -12.56 -0.57
CA LYS A 9 14.51 -12.10 -1.58
C LYS A 9 14.05 -12.27 -3.03
N LYS A 10 13.10 -13.17 -3.29
CA LYS A 10 12.55 -13.46 -4.63
C LYS A 10 11.27 -12.69 -4.94
N LEU A 11 10.74 -11.92 -4.00
CA LEU A 11 9.56 -11.11 -4.24
C LEU A 11 9.83 -10.07 -5.34
N PRO A 12 8.82 -9.71 -6.15
CA PRO A 12 8.98 -8.68 -7.18
C PRO A 12 9.52 -7.37 -6.59
N PRO A 13 10.28 -6.57 -7.36
CA PRO A 13 10.68 -5.25 -6.91
C PRO A 13 9.43 -4.40 -6.59
N LYS A 14 9.55 -3.51 -5.60
CA LYS A 14 8.49 -2.56 -5.23
C LYS A 14 9.05 -1.15 -5.18
N THR A 15 8.16 -0.17 -5.26
CA THR A 15 8.54 1.24 -5.06
C THR A 15 8.83 1.54 -3.59
N ALA A 16 9.59 2.60 -3.32
CA ALA A 16 9.88 3.04 -1.94
C ALA A 16 8.62 3.45 -1.16
N VAL A 17 7.54 3.81 -1.87
CA VAL A 17 6.23 4.19 -1.29
C VAL A 17 5.23 3.03 -1.22
N THR A 18 5.71 1.80 -1.38
CA THR A 18 4.91 0.58 -1.16
C THR A 18 5.44 -0.15 0.06
N ILE A 19 4.61 -0.41 1.07
CA ILE A 19 4.97 -1.21 2.25
C ILE A 19 4.38 -2.61 2.14
N ARG A 20 5.21 -3.63 2.40
CA ARG A 20 4.78 -5.04 2.44
C ARG A 20 4.61 -5.51 3.87
N LEU A 21 3.43 -6.05 4.15
CA LEU A 21 3.07 -6.69 5.41
C LEU A 21 2.79 -8.17 5.12
N PHE A 22 3.19 -9.04 6.03
CA PHE A 22 3.09 -10.50 5.88
C PHE A 22 2.23 -11.04 7.00
N GLU A 23 1.05 -11.56 6.65
CA GLU A 23 0.12 -12.15 7.60
C GLU A 23 0.68 -13.47 8.15
N ARG A 24 0.63 -13.60 9.48
CA ARG A 24 1.17 -14.72 10.25
C ARG A 24 0.11 -15.21 11.24
N ASN A 25 -0.94 -15.87 10.74
CA ASN A 25 -2.08 -16.43 11.51
C ASN A 25 -2.76 -15.43 12.48
N GLU A 26 -2.10 -15.05 13.58
CA GLU A 26 -2.62 -14.19 14.64
C GLU A 26 -1.96 -12.80 14.70
N PHE A 27 -0.93 -12.56 13.88
CA PHE A 27 -0.21 -11.28 13.82
C PHE A 27 0.30 -11.01 12.40
N TYR A 28 0.89 -9.84 12.20
CA TYR A 28 1.56 -9.48 10.96
C TYR A 28 3.06 -9.27 11.20
N THR A 29 3.83 -9.42 10.14
CA THR A 29 5.26 -9.15 10.14
C THR A 29 5.62 -8.18 9.04
N CYS A 30 6.61 -7.33 9.29
CA CYS A 30 7.20 -6.43 8.31
C CYS A 30 8.71 -6.58 8.35
N HIS A 31 9.40 -6.43 7.22
CA HIS A 31 10.82 -6.81 7.10
C HIS A 31 11.67 -5.80 6.33
N GLY A 32 12.96 -5.75 6.64
CA GLY A 32 13.96 -4.92 5.97
C GLY A 32 13.70 -3.42 6.13
N ASP A 33 13.85 -2.67 5.04
CA ASP A 33 13.63 -1.21 5.05
C ASP A 33 12.23 -0.81 5.49
N ASP A 34 11.22 -1.61 5.15
CA ASP A 34 9.84 -1.37 5.59
C ASP A 34 9.71 -1.50 7.11
N ALA A 35 10.39 -2.48 7.71
CA ALA A 35 10.41 -2.65 9.16
C ALA A 35 11.10 -1.45 9.83
N LEU A 36 12.24 -1.02 9.29
CA LEU A 36 12.97 0.15 9.80
C LEU A 36 12.12 1.42 9.73
N PHE A 37 11.43 1.62 8.60
CA PHE A 37 10.52 2.74 8.40
C PHE A 37 9.38 2.71 9.43
N ILE A 38 8.66 1.58 9.55
CA ILE A 38 7.57 1.45 10.52
C ILE A 38 8.05 1.71 11.95
N ALA A 39 9.22 1.18 12.34
CA ALA A 39 9.78 1.37 13.68
C ALA A 39 9.94 2.85 14.03
N ARG A 40 10.51 3.62 13.10
CA ARG A 40 10.91 5.02 13.33
C ARG A 40 9.75 5.97 13.12
N GLU A 41 9.03 5.80 12.02
CA GLU A 41 8.06 6.78 11.52
C GLU A 41 6.64 6.54 12.04
N LEU A 42 6.27 5.29 12.35
CA LEU A 42 4.89 4.97 12.74
C LEU A 42 4.76 4.53 14.20
N LEU A 43 5.73 3.77 14.71
CA LEU A 43 5.76 3.26 16.09
C LEU A 43 6.64 4.11 17.02
N HIS A 44 7.51 4.95 16.47
CA HIS A 44 8.47 5.78 17.21
C HIS A 44 9.28 5.00 18.25
N SER A 45 9.64 3.75 17.94
CA SER A 45 10.33 2.85 18.86
C SER A 45 11.20 1.85 18.10
N THR A 46 12.51 1.96 18.29
CA THR A 46 13.50 1.01 17.75
C THR A 46 13.52 -0.32 18.51
N ASN A 47 12.98 -0.36 19.74
CA ASN A 47 12.88 -1.58 20.55
C ASN A 47 11.93 -2.64 19.94
N ALA A 48 11.04 -2.20 19.03
CA ALA A 48 10.15 -3.09 18.29
C ALA A 48 10.90 -3.94 17.25
N LEU A 49 12.10 -3.53 16.82
CA LEU A 49 12.90 -4.27 15.84
C LEU A 49 13.48 -5.54 16.44
N LYS A 50 13.26 -6.63 15.73
CA LYS A 50 13.91 -7.93 15.92
C LYS A 50 14.79 -8.21 14.70
N TYR A 51 15.77 -9.08 14.87
CA TYR A 51 16.74 -9.40 13.85
C TYR A 51 16.69 -10.90 13.59
N TRP A 52 16.06 -11.28 12.49
CA TRP A 52 15.96 -12.68 12.09
C TRP A 52 17.29 -13.12 11.48
N LYS A 53 17.75 -14.30 11.90
CA LYS A 53 18.89 -14.95 11.26
C LYS A 53 18.50 -15.33 9.83
N THR A 54 19.38 -14.99 8.91
CA THR A 54 19.27 -15.26 7.48
C THR A 54 20.20 -16.43 7.14
N SER A 55 19.92 -17.13 6.04
CA SER A 55 20.84 -18.16 5.51
C SER A 55 22.14 -17.55 4.98
N ASP A 56 22.12 -16.25 4.68
CA ASP A 56 23.25 -15.44 4.25
C ASP A 56 23.91 -14.82 5.49
N THR A 57 25.00 -15.41 5.97
CA THR A 57 25.60 -15.15 7.29
C THR A 57 26.05 -13.72 7.53
N ASN A 58 26.04 -12.86 6.51
CA ASN A 58 26.63 -11.54 6.59
C ASN A 58 25.71 -10.44 7.13
N LYS A 59 24.37 -10.58 7.07
CA LYS A 59 23.44 -9.58 7.64
C LYS A 59 22.11 -10.18 8.11
N PRO A 60 21.66 -9.89 9.35
CA PRO A 60 20.33 -10.28 9.81
C PRO A 60 19.24 -9.51 9.05
N LEU A 61 18.02 -10.03 9.08
CA LEU A 61 16.84 -9.37 8.52
C LEU A 61 16.08 -8.62 9.62
N GLU A 62 16.03 -7.30 9.52
CA GLU A 62 15.19 -6.45 10.37
C GLU A 62 13.74 -6.87 10.27
N THR A 63 13.07 -7.05 11.40
CA THR A 63 11.70 -7.57 11.45
C THR A 63 10.92 -6.93 12.58
N ILE A 64 9.67 -6.53 12.32
CA ILE A 64 8.72 -6.11 13.34
C ILE A 64 7.55 -7.09 13.38
N TYR A 65 7.11 -7.39 14.60
CA TYR A 65 5.86 -8.10 14.88
C TYR A 65 4.78 -7.06 15.15
N ILE A 66 3.67 -7.19 14.45
CA ILE A 66 2.57 -6.22 14.44
C ILE A 66 1.32 -6.97 14.87
N SER A 67 0.77 -6.62 16.03
CA SER A 67 -0.53 -7.16 16.47
C SER A 67 -1.66 -6.70 15.55
N ASN A 68 -2.81 -7.38 15.55
CA ASN A 68 -3.99 -6.96 14.77
C ASN A 68 -4.41 -5.50 15.04
N LYS A 69 -4.31 -5.06 16.31
CA LYS A 69 -4.59 -3.67 16.68
C LYS A 69 -3.57 -2.70 16.06
N GLN A 70 -2.29 -3.00 16.15
CA GLN A 70 -1.25 -2.16 15.53
C GLN A 70 -1.34 -2.16 14.00
N PHE A 71 -1.82 -3.26 13.41
CA PHE A 71 -2.02 -3.35 11.97
C PHE A 71 -3.05 -2.33 11.48
N GLU A 72 -4.21 -2.20 12.15
CA GLU A 72 -5.20 -1.18 11.84
C GLU A 72 -4.61 0.24 11.91
N ASP A 73 -3.91 0.56 13.01
CA ASP A 73 -3.30 1.88 13.21
C ASP A 73 -2.23 2.19 12.15
N ILE A 74 -1.40 1.21 11.79
CA ILE A 74 -0.37 1.33 10.76
C ILE A 74 -1.02 1.53 9.39
N LEU A 75 -2.05 0.75 9.07
CA LEU A 75 -2.76 0.81 7.79
C LEU A 75 -3.38 2.19 7.59
N ARG A 76 -4.03 2.73 8.61
CA ARG A 76 -4.61 4.09 8.60
C ARG A 76 -3.54 5.16 8.37
N LYS A 77 -2.42 5.09 9.10
CA LYS A 77 -1.30 6.03 8.92
C LYS A 77 -0.66 5.94 7.53
N LEU A 78 -0.52 4.74 6.98
CA LEU A 78 0.09 4.54 5.66
C LEU A 78 -0.82 5.07 4.55
N LEU A 79 -2.09 4.66 4.54
CA LEU A 79 -3.01 4.97 3.44
C LEU A 79 -3.53 6.41 3.50
N LEU A 80 -3.91 6.90 4.68
CA LEU A 80 -4.59 8.19 4.81
C LEU A 80 -3.64 9.36 5.09
N VAL A 81 -2.57 9.13 5.86
CA VAL A 81 -1.65 10.22 6.28
C VAL A 81 -0.42 10.28 5.39
N LYS A 82 0.34 9.18 5.28
CA LYS A 82 1.59 9.16 4.52
C LYS A 82 1.35 9.06 3.01
N GLN A 83 0.16 8.67 2.58
CA GLN A 83 -0.23 8.46 1.18
C GLN A 83 0.60 7.35 0.49
N TYR A 84 0.89 6.26 1.23
CA TYR A 84 1.64 5.10 0.76
C TYR A 84 0.70 4.03 0.21
N ARG A 85 1.26 3.08 -0.55
CA ARG A 85 0.58 1.85 -0.95
C ARG A 85 0.91 0.74 0.04
N VAL A 86 -0.04 -0.17 0.26
CA VAL A 86 0.14 -1.32 1.15
C VAL A 86 -0.14 -2.59 0.37
N GLU A 87 0.72 -3.58 0.56
CA GLU A 87 0.55 -4.95 0.07
C GLU A 87 0.56 -5.89 1.28
N VAL A 88 -0.49 -6.69 1.43
CA VAL A 88 -0.58 -7.75 2.45
C VAL A 88 -0.41 -9.09 1.78
N TRP A 89 0.64 -9.80 2.15
CA TRP A 89 1.00 -11.12 1.65
C TRP A 89 0.59 -12.19 2.65
N LYS A 90 0.05 -13.30 2.17
CA LYS A 90 -0.32 -14.46 3.00
C LYS A 90 0.24 -15.74 2.43
N LYS A 91 0.37 -16.76 3.29
CA LYS A 91 0.69 -18.12 2.85
C LYS A 91 -0.57 -18.79 2.29
N ALA A 92 -0.43 -19.52 1.18
CA ALA A 92 -1.55 -20.28 0.60
C ALA A 92 -2.10 -21.34 1.58
N GLN A 93 -1.21 -21.95 2.37
CA GLN A 93 -1.54 -22.88 3.45
C GLN A 93 -0.57 -22.66 4.62
N LYS A 94 -0.99 -22.99 5.86
CA LYS A 94 -0.19 -22.77 7.08
C LYS A 94 1.22 -23.39 7.01
N ALA A 95 1.34 -24.56 6.40
CA ALA A 95 2.61 -25.28 6.25
C ALA A 95 3.39 -24.91 4.97
N SER A 96 2.79 -24.16 4.05
CA SER A 96 3.44 -23.78 2.80
C SER A 96 4.42 -22.63 3.01
N ASN A 97 5.48 -22.58 2.20
CA ASN A 97 6.35 -21.42 2.06
C ASN A 97 6.00 -20.58 0.82
N GLU A 98 4.89 -20.88 0.16
CA GLU A 98 4.37 -20.11 -0.95
C GLU A 98 3.55 -18.91 -0.44
N TRP A 99 4.05 -17.72 -0.76
CA TRP A 99 3.41 -16.45 -0.41
C TRP A 99 2.75 -15.84 -1.64
N SER A 100 1.51 -15.40 -1.47
CA SER A 100 0.78 -14.68 -2.50
C SER A 100 0.22 -13.37 -1.95
N LEU A 101 0.04 -12.40 -2.85
CA LEU A 101 -0.60 -11.13 -2.53
C LEU A 101 -2.06 -11.39 -2.21
N ALA A 102 -2.46 -11.15 -0.96
CA ALA A 102 -3.83 -11.35 -0.48
C ALA A 102 -4.68 -10.12 -0.73
N TYR A 103 -4.17 -8.97 -0.30
CA TYR A 103 -4.86 -7.69 -0.35
C TYR A 103 -3.85 -6.59 -0.69
N HIS A 104 -4.30 -5.56 -1.38
CA HIS A 104 -3.53 -4.38 -1.66
C HIS A 104 -4.41 -3.14 -1.58
N GLY A 105 -3.77 -2.01 -1.29
CA GLY A 105 -4.47 -0.74 -1.14
C GLY A 105 -3.56 0.42 -1.47
N SER A 106 -4.19 1.51 -1.84
CA SER A 106 -3.53 2.78 -2.13
C SER A 106 -4.41 3.91 -1.63
N PRO A 107 -3.90 5.14 -1.56
CA PRO A 107 -4.73 6.24 -1.09
C PRO A 107 -5.95 6.50 -1.98
N GLY A 108 -5.89 6.12 -3.27
CA GLY A 108 -7.01 6.17 -4.23
C GLY A 108 -7.87 4.89 -4.30
N ASN A 109 -7.47 3.81 -3.61
CA ASN A 109 -8.22 2.55 -3.59
C ASN A 109 -8.12 1.91 -2.20
N LEU A 110 -9.17 2.13 -1.40
CA LEU A 110 -9.29 1.62 -0.04
C LEU A 110 -10.20 0.41 0.08
N THR A 111 -10.83 -0.05 -1.01
CA THR A 111 -11.95 -1.01 -1.01
C THR A 111 -11.63 -2.31 -0.25
N GLN A 112 -10.41 -2.83 -0.36
CA GLN A 112 -10.02 -4.07 0.33
C GLN A 112 -9.73 -3.90 1.83
N PHE A 113 -9.74 -2.67 2.32
CA PHE A 113 -9.41 -2.32 3.70
C PHE A 113 -10.51 -1.53 4.41
N GLU A 114 -11.68 -1.34 3.78
CA GLU A 114 -12.77 -0.52 4.33
C GLU A 114 -13.23 -1.02 5.71
N ASP A 115 -13.45 -2.33 5.86
CA ASP A 115 -13.85 -2.93 7.13
C ASP A 115 -12.84 -2.63 8.24
N ILE A 116 -11.55 -2.65 7.93
CA ILE A 116 -10.49 -2.41 8.92
C ILE A 116 -10.37 -0.91 9.22
N LEU A 117 -10.43 -0.07 8.19
CA LEU A 117 -10.25 1.38 8.34
C LEU A 117 -11.43 2.04 9.05
N TYR A 118 -12.65 1.54 8.83
CA TYR A 118 -13.91 2.15 9.28
C TYR A 118 -14.62 1.40 10.40
N ALA A 119 -14.13 0.24 10.87
CA ALA A 119 -14.71 -0.46 12.02
C ALA A 119 -14.76 0.41 13.30
N SER A 120 -13.83 1.35 13.46
CA SER A 120 -13.58 2.07 14.71
C SER A 120 -13.91 3.56 14.69
N SER A 121 -14.32 4.14 13.55
CA SER A 121 -14.36 5.60 13.37
C SER A 121 -15.69 6.13 12.85
N SER A 122 -16.27 7.08 13.60
CA SER A 122 -17.28 8.06 13.18
C SER A 122 -16.71 9.17 12.27
N THR A 123 -15.45 9.03 11.84
CA THR A 123 -14.78 9.99 10.96
C THR A 123 -15.37 9.87 9.57
N ALA A 124 -15.76 11.01 9.00
CA ALA A 124 -16.40 11.11 7.70
C ALA A 124 -15.69 10.24 6.66
N GLN A 125 -16.48 9.52 5.87
CA GLN A 125 -16.05 8.73 4.74
C GLN A 125 -15.26 9.64 3.79
N GLU A 126 -13.93 9.65 3.88
CA GLU A 126 -13.09 10.39 2.94
C GLU A 126 -13.29 9.76 1.55
N SER A 127 -13.79 10.53 0.59
CA SER A 127 -14.02 10.04 -0.77
C SER A 127 -12.67 9.85 -1.46
N SER A 128 -12.19 8.63 -1.43
CA SER A 128 -11.04 8.17 -2.22
C SER A 128 -11.52 7.86 -3.64
N GLY A 129 -10.75 8.31 -4.65
CA GLY A 129 -11.04 8.06 -6.05
C GLY A 129 -9.77 8.00 -6.89
N VAL A 130 -9.84 7.28 -8.01
CA VAL A 130 -8.75 7.22 -8.99
C VAL A 130 -9.19 7.95 -10.25
N LEU A 131 -8.45 9.00 -10.61
CA LEU A 131 -8.58 9.70 -11.87
C LEU A 131 -7.43 9.29 -12.80
N ALA A 132 -7.77 8.75 -13.97
CA ALA A 132 -6.84 8.56 -15.07
C ALA A 132 -6.89 9.77 -16.00
N CYS A 133 -5.74 10.26 -16.45
CA CYS A 133 -5.64 11.32 -17.43
C CYS A 133 -4.72 10.91 -18.59
N LYS A 134 -5.07 11.31 -19.82
CA LYS A 134 -4.25 11.11 -21.01
C LYS A 134 -4.26 12.38 -21.86
N LEU A 135 -3.06 12.82 -22.23
CA LEU A 135 -2.88 13.94 -23.16
C LEU A 135 -2.76 13.42 -24.59
N ALA A 136 -3.36 14.13 -25.53
CA ALA A 136 -3.18 13.91 -26.96
C ALA A 136 -3.05 15.27 -27.66
N THR A 137 -2.13 15.36 -28.62
CA THR A 137 -1.93 16.59 -29.41
C THR A 137 -2.12 16.26 -30.88
N GLU A 138 -3.01 16.99 -31.53
CA GLU A 138 -3.28 16.87 -32.96
C GLU A 138 -3.39 18.26 -33.57
N ASN A 139 -2.67 18.51 -34.67
CA ASN A 139 -2.64 19.82 -35.36
C ASN A 139 -2.34 21.02 -34.45
N GLY A 140 -1.49 20.84 -33.43
CA GLY A 140 -1.12 21.89 -32.48
C GLY A 140 -2.16 22.16 -31.39
N VAL A 141 -3.30 21.47 -31.42
CA VAL A 141 -4.30 21.50 -30.34
C VAL A 141 -4.01 20.35 -29.39
N THR A 142 -3.85 20.64 -28.10
CA THR A 142 -3.68 19.62 -27.06
C THR A 142 -4.98 19.44 -26.31
N VAL A 143 -5.36 18.19 -26.11
CA VAL A 143 -6.58 17.77 -25.42
C VAL A 143 -6.19 16.82 -24.28
N ILE A 144 -6.90 16.94 -23.15
CA ILE A 144 -6.80 15.99 -22.04
C ILE A 144 -8.09 15.19 -21.94
N GLY A 145 -7.97 13.86 -22.05
CA GLY A 145 -9.02 12.91 -21.72
C GLY A 145 -8.89 12.50 -20.25
N LEU A 146 -10.01 12.55 -19.53
CA LEU A 146 -10.12 12.23 -18.11
C LEU A 146 -11.11 11.08 -17.93
N ALA A 147 -10.77 10.11 -17.08
CA ALA A 147 -11.64 9.02 -16.68
C ALA A 147 -11.57 8.82 -15.16
N LEU A 148 -12.70 8.95 -14.49
CA LEU A 148 -12.85 8.75 -13.05
C LEU A 148 -13.71 7.51 -12.80
N ILE A 149 -13.25 6.65 -11.91
CA ILE A 149 -14.06 5.55 -11.36
C ILE A 149 -14.58 5.97 -10.00
N ASP A 150 -15.91 6.05 -9.88
CA ASP A 150 -16.61 6.36 -8.64
C ASP A 150 -17.22 5.06 -8.10
N VAL A 151 -16.49 4.42 -7.20
CA VAL A 151 -16.85 3.10 -6.64
C VAL A 151 -18.08 3.19 -5.74
N GLN A 152 -18.31 4.34 -5.08
CA GLN A 152 -19.46 4.54 -4.20
C GLN A 152 -20.79 4.57 -4.98
N THR A 153 -20.79 5.23 -6.14
CA THR A 153 -21.98 5.31 -7.01
C THR A 153 -22.02 4.25 -8.10
N LEU A 154 -20.98 3.42 -8.21
CA LEU A 154 -20.79 2.44 -9.29
C LEU A 154 -20.85 3.08 -10.68
N THR A 155 -20.29 4.28 -10.83
CA THR A 155 -20.28 5.01 -12.10
C THR A 155 -18.87 5.24 -12.64
N ILE A 156 -18.77 5.28 -13.97
CA ILE A 156 -17.57 5.71 -14.69
C ILE A 156 -17.89 7.06 -15.32
N LYS A 157 -17.14 8.09 -14.95
CA LYS A 157 -17.29 9.46 -15.49
C LYS A 157 -16.14 9.73 -16.43
N MET A 158 -16.44 10.25 -17.62
CA MET A 158 -15.43 10.59 -18.63
C MET A 158 -15.62 12.05 -19.04
N CYS A 159 -14.51 12.75 -19.25
CA CYS A 159 -14.52 14.14 -19.70
C CYS A 159 -13.36 14.36 -20.68
N GLU A 160 -13.55 15.21 -21.68
CA GLU A 160 -12.51 15.64 -22.60
C GLU A 160 -12.47 17.16 -22.62
N VAL A 161 -11.28 17.74 -22.44
CA VAL A 161 -11.11 19.19 -22.34
C VAL A 161 -9.90 19.64 -23.14
N THR A 162 -10.05 20.71 -23.93
CA THR A 162 -8.92 21.35 -24.61
C THR A 162 -8.01 22.05 -23.60
N VAL A 163 -6.71 21.82 -23.71
CA VAL A 163 -5.70 22.40 -22.81
C VAL A 163 -5.38 23.82 -23.26
N SER A 164 -5.63 24.80 -22.39
CA SER A 164 -5.14 26.17 -22.54
C SER A 164 -3.66 26.25 -22.13
N ASN A 165 -2.96 27.31 -22.54
CA ASN A 165 -1.51 27.49 -22.29
C ASN A 165 -1.08 27.42 -20.81
N HIS A 166 -2.02 27.51 -19.86
CA HIS A 166 -1.76 27.43 -18.42
C HIS A 166 -2.53 26.29 -17.72
N TYR A 167 -3.09 25.33 -18.47
CA TYR A 167 -3.90 24.23 -17.92
C TYR A 167 -5.11 24.68 -17.08
N SER A 168 -5.57 25.93 -17.21
CA SER A 168 -6.64 26.49 -16.37
C SER A 168 -7.99 25.77 -16.49
N ASN A 169 -8.18 25.01 -17.57
CA ASN A 169 -9.41 24.22 -17.78
C ASN A 169 -9.35 22.86 -17.05
N LEU A 170 -8.19 22.50 -16.50
CA LEU A 170 -7.96 21.26 -15.75
C LEU A 170 -7.99 21.47 -14.23
N GLU A 171 -7.57 22.66 -13.76
CA GLU A 171 -7.73 23.10 -12.35
C GLU A 171 -9.21 23.32 -12.00
#